data_AF-A0A9D6TJV1-F1
#
_entry.id   AF-A0A9D6TJV1-F1
#
_cell.length_a   1.000
_cell.length_b   1.000
_cell.length_c   1.000
_cell.angle_alpha   90.00
_cell.angle_beta   90.00
_cell.angle_gamma   90.00
#
_symmetry.space_group_name_H-M   'P 1'
#
loop_
_entity.id
_entity.type
_entity.pdbx_description
1 polymer ?
#
loop_
_entity_poly.entity_id
_entity_poly.type
_entity_poly.pdbx_seq_one_letter_code
_entity_poly.pdbx_strand_id
1 'polypeptide(L)'
;MASGGRARRADRGRLRVQNIQTPERFQSKPRSSRLAAAQGRTLTEDQILQQIASIAKLDLAYLTRPESTEEQNSLVAETGDVAANGMEFELNFNPTGFWTTKLNVTQTESLDVRLSPGVVNWIAQRLPIWQSIIDPEIGRPWFTERYGGSSSASQYLASSVMAPLNIAIATEGKSRPQIRKYRANLSTSYRLAGFTEQTILKRFSLGGALRWEDKGAIGYYGVEQLPAIIATLDRNRPVYDKAHLYADAFVAYRTRLYTNKVGVTVQLNVRNLQEGGRLQPVSAYPDGSPNGYRIIDPRQFIFTVTFEL
;
A
#
# COMPACT_ATOMS: atom_id res chain seq x y z
N MET A 1 3.57 -34.57 -9.66
CA MET A 1 3.16 -34.48 -8.23
C MET A 1 2.61 -33.09 -7.99
N ALA A 2 1.30 -32.95 -7.81
CA ALA A 2 0.68 -31.70 -7.40
C ALA A 2 0.70 -31.67 -5.86
N SER A 3 1.39 -30.71 -5.25
CA SER A 3 1.38 -30.53 -3.80
C SER A 3 0.59 -29.27 -3.45
N GLY A 4 -0.56 -29.43 -2.80
CA GLY A 4 -1.32 -28.32 -2.22
C GLY A 4 -0.63 -27.80 -0.96
N GLY A 5 -0.08 -26.59 -1.04
CA GLY A 5 0.63 -25.94 0.06
C GLY A 5 -0.30 -25.17 0.99
N ARG A 6 -0.23 -25.47 2.30
CA ARG A 6 -0.94 -24.77 3.38
C ARG A 6 -0.56 -23.29 3.46
N ALA A 7 -1.58 -22.44 3.67
CA ALA A 7 -1.44 -21.02 3.99
C ALA A 7 -0.57 -20.81 5.25
N ARG A 8 0.51 -20.03 5.11
CA ARG A 8 1.29 -19.52 6.25
C ARG A 8 0.79 -18.13 6.62
N ARG A 9 0.46 -17.95 7.91
CA ARG A 9 0.16 -16.63 8.51
C ARG A 9 1.38 -15.72 8.38
N ALA A 10 1.22 -14.60 7.69
CA ALA A 10 2.24 -13.56 7.59
C ALA A 10 2.03 -12.48 8.68
N ASP A 11 3.15 -11.89 9.07
CA ASP A 11 3.38 -11.05 10.25
C ASP A 11 2.70 -9.67 10.20
N ARG A 12 2.39 -9.12 11.39
CA ARG A 12 1.44 -8.02 11.63
C ARG A 12 2.10 -6.64 11.41
N GLY A 13 1.67 -5.89 10.39
CA GLY A 13 2.07 -4.51 10.20
C GLY A 13 1.32 -3.54 11.12
N ARG A 14 2.01 -2.86 12.04
CA ARG A 14 1.46 -1.77 12.88
C ARG A 14 1.54 -0.43 12.11
N LEU A 15 0.41 0.24 11.89
CA LEU A 15 0.39 1.65 11.50
C LEU A 15 0.38 2.52 12.75
N ARG A 16 1.33 3.45 12.86
CA ARG A 16 1.37 4.46 13.93
C ARG A 16 0.53 5.66 13.50
N VAL A 17 -0.63 5.87 14.12
CA VAL A 17 -1.39 7.12 14.00
C VAL A 17 -0.79 8.10 15.01
N GLN A 18 0.12 8.96 14.55
CA GLN A 18 0.69 10.01 15.38
C GLN A 18 -0.28 11.20 15.46
N ASN A 19 -0.51 11.69 16.68
CA ASN A 19 -1.19 12.96 17.01
C ASN A 19 -2.69 13.06 16.73
N ILE A 20 -3.51 12.31 17.45
CA ILE A 20 -4.88 12.75 17.76
C ILE A 20 -4.83 13.51 19.10
N GLN A 21 -4.18 14.68 19.13
CA GLN A 21 -4.50 15.63 20.20
C GLN A 21 -5.85 16.24 19.85
N THR A 22 -6.88 15.99 20.65
CA THR A 22 -8.19 16.59 20.40
C THR A 22 -8.06 18.12 20.50
N PRO A 23 -8.55 18.88 19.50
CA PRO A 23 -8.48 20.34 19.50
C PRO A 23 -9.12 21.00 20.73
N GLU A 24 -9.94 20.23 21.46
CA GLU A 24 -10.53 20.57 22.76
C GLU A 24 -9.48 21.02 23.79
N ARG A 25 -8.34 20.31 23.92
CA ARG A 25 -7.39 20.54 25.03
C ARG A 25 -6.55 21.82 24.86
N PHE A 26 -6.25 22.19 23.61
CA PHE A 26 -5.39 23.34 23.29
C PHE A 26 -6.14 24.68 23.38
N GLN A 27 -7.44 24.71 23.05
CA GLN A 27 -8.20 25.96 22.96
C GLN A 27 -9.02 26.29 24.21
N SER A 28 -9.43 25.28 25.00
CA SER A 28 -10.30 25.47 26.18
C SER A 28 -9.55 25.87 27.47
N LYS A 29 -8.35 25.32 27.71
CA LYS A 29 -7.51 25.65 28.89
C LYS A 29 -7.28 27.15 29.10
N PRO A 30 -6.82 27.93 28.09
CA PRO A 30 -6.56 29.36 28.28
C PRO A 30 -7.82 30.24 28.38
N ARG A 31 -9.02 29.68 28.17
CA ARG A 31 -10.30 30.40 28.30
C ARG A 31 -11.00 30.13 29.61
N SER A 32 -11.05 28.88 30.05
CA SER A 32 -11.54 28.56 31.40
C SER A 32 -10.80 29.36 32.48
N SER A 33 -9.50 29.62 32.29
CA SER A 33 -8.72 30.51 33.15
C SER A 33 -9.08 32.00 33.02
N ARG A 34 -9.41 32.49 31.82
CA ARG A 34 -9.80 33.90 31.58
C ARG A 34 -11.22 34.20 32.07
N LEU A 35 -12.18 33.32 31.84
CA LEU A 35 -13.54 33.40 32.40
C LEU A 35 -13.53 33.46 33.92
N ALA A 36 -12.73 32.61 34.55
CA ALA A 36 -12.59 32.62 36.00
C ALA A 36 -11.98 33.94 36.50
N ALA A 37 -10.92 34.41 35.85
CA ALA A 37 -10.29 35.69 36.19
C ALA A 37 -11.25 36.88 36.02
N ALA A 38 -12.09 36.87 34.97
CA ALA A 38 -13.14 37.86 34.75
C ALA A 38 -14.26 37.83 35.82
N GLN A 39 -14.41 36.70 36.52
CA GLN A 39 -15.31 36.53 37.66
C GLN A 39 -14.61 36.68 39.03
N GLY A 40 -13.36 37.17 39.05
CA GLY A 40 -12.58 37.36 40.28
C GLY A 40 -12.12 36.07 40.94
N ARG A 41 -12.07 34.95 40.20
CA ARG A 41 -11.66 33.63 40.69
C ARG A 41 -10.36 33.18 40.01
N THR A 42 -9.45 32.59 40.78
CA THR A 42 -8.29 31.86 40.24
C THR A 42 -8.59 30.37 40.34
N LEU A 43 -8.77 29.68 39.21
CA LEU A 43 -9.00 28.23 39.21
C LEU A 43 -7.68 27.47 39.29
N THR A 44 -7.66 26.39 40.07
CA THR A 44 -6.56 25.42 40.04
C THR A 44 -6.58 24.62 38.73
N GLU A 45 -5.46 23.99 38.37
CA GLU A 45 -5.38 23.20 37.14
C GLU A 45 -6.44 22.07 37.09
N ASP A 46 -6.72 21.43 38.23
CA ASP A 46 -7.77 20.42 38.34
C ASP A 46 -9.17 20.98 38.10
N GLN A 47 -9.44 22.20 38.59
CA GLN A 47 -10.73 22.87 38.37
C GLN A 47 -10.90 23.29 36.90
N ILE A 48 -9.81 23.68 36.23
CA ILE A 48 -9.79 23.94 34.79
C ILE A 48 -10.09 22.65 34.03
N LEU A 49 -9.43 21.54 34.36
CA LEU A 49 -9.65 20.26 33.70
C LEU A 49 -11.08 19.72 33.92
N GLN A 50 -11.66 19.91 35.10
CA GLN A 50 -13.07 19.57 35.38
C GLN A 50 -14.06 20.39 34.55
N GLN A 51 -13.81 21.70 34.39
CA GLN A 51 -14.65 22.52 33.52
C GLN A 51 -14.54 22.09 32.06
N ILE A 52 -13.34 21.78 31.58
CA ILE A 52 -13.12 21.28 30.22
C ILE A 52 -13.84 19.93 30.02
N ALA A 53 -13.72 19.02 30.99
CA ALA A 53 -14.42 17.73 30.98
C ALA A 53 -15.95 17.92 30.90
N SER A 54 -16.50 18.84 31.69
CA SER A 54 -17.93 19.15 31.69
C SER A 54 -18.40 19.75 30.36
N ILE A 55 -17.67 20.73 29.82
CA ILE A 55 -18.01 21.39 28.55
C ILE A 55 -17.89 20.41 27.38
N ALA A 56 -16.83 19.60 27.37
CA ALA A 56 -16.62 18.57 26.37
C ALA A 56 -17.54 17.35 26.58
N LYS A 57 -18.26 17.24 27.70
CA LYS A 57 -19.01 16.01 28.08
C LYS A 57 -18.10 14.77 27.97
N LEU A 58 -16.90 14.87 28.51
CA LEU A 58 -15.91 13.80 28.59
C LEU A 58 -15.66 13.47 30.06
N ASP A 59 -15.38 12.20 30.35
CA ASP A 59 -14.90 11.83 31.68
C ASP A 59 -13.55 12.52 31.93
N LEU A 60 -13.38 13.08 33.13
CA LEU A 60 -12.14 13.72 33.56
C LEU A 60 -10.93 12.79 33.39
N ALA A 61 -11.14 11.47 33.51
CA ALA A 61 -10.13 10.45 33.28
C ALA A 61 -9.50 10.52 31.88
N TYR A 62 -10.17 11.06 30.86
CA TYR A 62 -9.58 11.28 29.53
C TYR A 62 -8.58 12.43 29.50
N LEU A 63 -8.68 13.38 30.45
CA LEU A 63 -7.85 14.59 30.51
C LEU A 63 -6.69 14.49 31.52
N THR A 64 -6.82 13.59 32.50
CA THR A 64 -5.86 13.34 33.60
C THR A 64 -5.05 12.05 33.41
N ARG A 65 -5.06 11.48 32.20
CA ARG A 65 -4.27 10.29 31.86
C ARG A 65 -2.77 10.53 32.14
N PRO A 66 -2.11 9.67 32.95
CA PRO A 66 -0.69 9.84 33.29
C PRO A 66 0.24 9.48 32.13
N GLU A 67 -0.24 8.73 31.13
CA GLU A 67 0.54 8.33 29.98
C GLU A 67 0.90 9.55 29.11
N SER A 68 2.14 9.59 28.61
CA SER A 68 2.60 10.61 27.66
C SER A 68 1.80 10.55 26.35
N THR A 69 1.77 11.66 25.58
CA THR A 69 1.11 11.69 24.26
C THR A 69 1.62 10.56 23.35
N GLU A 70 2.90 10.19 23.46
CA GLU A 70 3.51 9.11 22.68
C GLU A 70 3.03 7.72 23.12
N GLU A 71 2.88 7.50 24.43
CA GLU A 71 2.30 6.26 24.97
C GLU A 71 0.81 6.14 24.62
N GLN A 72 0.04 7.22 24.70
CA GLN A 72 -1.37 7.25 24.30
C GLN A 72 -1.54 6.90 22.81
N ASN A 73 -0.72 7.49 21.94
CA ASN A 73 -0.70 7.17 20.51
C ASN A 73 -0.29 5.70 20.23
N SER A 74 0.50 5.09 21.12
CA SER A 74 0.88 3.67 21.02
C SER A 74 -0.22 2.71 21.48
N LEU A 75 -1.10 3.16 22.38
CA LEU A 75 -2.23 2.40 22.92
C LEU A 75 -3.47 2.46 22.01
N VAL A 76 -3.63 3.55 21.23
CA VAL A 76 -4.59 3.64 20.11
C VAL A 76 -3.98 2.98 18.86
N ALA A 77 -3.63 1.70 18.99
CA ALA A 77 -3.22 0.86 17.87
C ALA A 77 -4.38 -0.05 17.48
N GLU A 78 -5.13 0.32 16.44
CA GLU A 78 -6.17 -0.56 15.91
C GLU A 78 -5.55 -1.63 15.01
N THR A 79 -6.08 -2.85 15.14
CA THR A 79 -5.66 -4.00 14.35
C THR A 79 -6.50 -4.04 13.07
N GLY A 80 -5.83 -4.00 11.92
CA GLY A 80 -6.44 -4.29 10.63
C GLY A 80 -6.28 -5.78 10.32
N ASP A 81 -7.36 -6.44 9.93
CA ASP A 81 -7.32 -7.82 9.48
C ASP A 81 -7.05 -7.85 7.97
N VAL A 82 -6.24 -8.79 7.48
CA VAL A 82 -6.01 -8.98 6.04
C VAL A 82 -6.47 -10.38 5.67
N ALA A 83 -7.46 -10.49 4.79
CA ALA A 83 -7.90 -11.75 4.21
C ALA A 83 -7.34 -11.86 2.79
N ALA A 84 -6.34 -12.72 2.59
CA ALA A 84 -5.79 -13.04 1.29
C ALA A 84 -6.24 -14.44 0.87
N ASN A 85 -6.96 -14.53 -0.26
CA ASN A 85 -7.34 -15.78 -0.91
C ASN A 85 -6.69 -15.84 -2.29
N GLY A 86 -6.30 -17.03 -2.73
CA GLY A 86 -5.68 -17.19 -4.04
C GLY A 86 -5.63 -18.64 -4.48
N MET A 87 -5.47 -18.82 -5.78
CA MET A 87 -5.27 -20.12 -6.42
C MET A 87 -3.97 -20.08 -7.21
N GLU A 88 -3.16 -21.11 -7.07
CA GLU A 88 -1.91 -21.25 -7.80
C GLU A 88 -1.91 -22.59 -8.55
N PHE A 89 -1.53 -22.53 -9.82
CA PHE A 89 -1.29 -23.67 -10.68
C PHE A 89 0.16 -23.66 -11.13
N GLU A 90 0.88 -24.75 -10.88
CA GLU A 90 2.24 -24.96 -11.37
C GLU A 90 2.32 -26.26 -12.17
N LEU A 91 2.82 -26.15 -13.40
CA LEU A 91 3.11 -27.26 -14.28
C LEU A 91 4.59 -27.26 -14.61
N ASN A 92 5.25 -28.38 -14.34
CA ASN A 92 6.59 -28.67 -14.82
C ASN A 92 6.48 -29.88 -15.75
N PHE A 93 6.79 -29.70 -17.03
CA PHE A 93 6.58 -30.71 -18.07
C PHE A 93 7.79 -30.80 -18.99
N ASN A 94 8.25 -32.03 -19.21
CA ASN A 94 9.32 -32.34 -20.16
C ASN A 94 8.75 -33.27 -21.24
N PRO A 95 8.18 -32.74 -22.34
CA PRO A 95 7.56 -33.58 -23.38
C PRO A 95 8.55 -34.59 -23.99
N THR A 96 9.82 -34.21 -24.07
CA THR A 96 10.92 -35.07 -24.51
C THR A 96 12.13 -34.88 -23.60
N GLY A 97 13.17 -35.72 -23.74
CA GLY A 97 14.45 -35.52 -23.03
C GLY A 97 15.22 -34.25 -23.44
N PHE A 98 14.75 -33.55 -24.49
CA PHE A 98 15.37 -32.34 -25.03
C PHE A 98 14.54 -31.08 -24.77
N TRP A 99 13.29 -31.20 -24.32
CA TRP A 99 12.39 -30.07 -24.10
C TRP A 99 11.99 -29.99 -22.63
N THR A 100 12.25 -28.85 -22.00
CA THR A 100 11.79 -28.51 -20.66
C THR A 100 10.86 -27.31 -20.71
N THR A 101 9.69 -27.42 -20.07
CA THR A 101 8.71 -26.35 -19.94
C THR A 101 8.24 -26.23 -18.50
N LYS A 102 8.13 -24.99 -18.01
CA LYS A 102 7.53 -24.64 -16.73
C LYS A 102 6.48 -23.56 -16.92
N LEU A 103 5.29 -23.77 -16.39
CA LEU A 103 4.20 -22.80 -16.35
C LEU A 103 3.76 -22.60 -14.90
N ASN A 104 3.63 -21.35 -14.48
CA ASN A 104 3.07 -20.96 -13.20
C ASN A 104 1.98 -19.92 -13.45
N VAL A 105 0.76 -20.17 -12.96
CA VAL A 105 -0.38 -19.27 -13.07
C VAL A 105 -0.92 -19.03 -11.68
N THR A 106 -1.08 -17.77 -11.29
CA THR A 106 -1.54 -17.37 -9.97
C THR A 106 -2.72 -16.42 -10.11
N GLN A 107 -3.78 -16.68 -9.34
CA GLN A 107 -4.83 -15.73 -9.01
C GLN A 107 -4.67 -15.32 -7.55
N THR A 108 -4.62 -14.03 -7.26
CA THR A 108 -4.57 -13.51 -5.90
C THR A 108 -5.63 -12.44 -5.71
N GLU A 109 -6.41 -12.58 -4.64
CA GLU A 109 -7.35 -11.60 -4.15
C GLU A 109 -7.00 -11.28 -2.70
N SER A 110 -6.54 -10.06 -2.44
CA SER A 110 -6.36 -9.56 -1.07
C SER A 110 -7.49 -8.60 -0.76
N LEU A 111 -8.22 -8.84 0.33
CA LEU A 111 -9.20 -7.91 0.88
C LEU A 111 -8.68 -7.47 2.25
N ASP A 112 -8.29 -6.20 2.37
CA ASP A 112 -7.95 -5.60 3.67
C ASP A 112 -9.26 -5.39 4.46
N VAL A 113 -9.47 -6.19 5.50
CA VAL A 113 -10.65 -6.17 6.37
C VAL A 113 -10.43 -5.17 7.50
N ARG A 114 -11.12 -4.04 7.37
CA ARG A 114 -11.37 -3.03 8.39
C ARG A 114 -10.15 -2.34 9.03
N LEU A 115 -9.90 -1.10 8.63
CA LEU A 115 -8.95 -0.18 9.23
C LEU A 115 -9.73 0.75 10.16
N SER A 116 -9.44 0.61 11.45
CA SER A 116 -9.77 1.59 12.47
C SER A 116 -11.27 1.90 12.76
N PRO A 117 -12.12 0.90 13.04
CA PRO A 117 -13.52 1.12 13.40
C PRO A 117 -13.71 1.97 14.68
N GLY A 118 -12.76 1.93 15.60
CA GLY A 118 -12.76 2.70 16.85
C GLY A 118 -12.60 4.20 16.62
N VAL A 119 -11.69 4.63 15.73
CA VAL A 119 -11.53 6.05 15.39
C VAL A 119 -12.79 6.61 14.70
N VAL A 120 -13.35 5.86 13.75
CA VAL A 120 -14.58 6.26 13.04
C VAL A 120 -15.77 6.37 14.01
N ASN A 121 -15.96 5.37 14.87
CA ASN A 121 -17.03 5.36 15.86
C ASN A 121 -16.87 6.49 16.90
N TRP A 122 -15.63 6.76 17.33
CA TRP A 122 -15.34 7.86 18.25
C TRP A 122 -15.67 9.21 17.62
N ILE A 123 -15.25 9.46 16.38
CA ILE A 123 -15.59 10.71 15.67
C ILE A 123 -17.11 10.83 15.51
N ALA A 124 -17.80 9.76 15.12
CA ALA A 124 -19.26 9.77 14.96
C ALA A 124 -20.00 10.09 16.28
N GLN A 125 -19.52 9.59 17.42
CA GLN A 125 -20.08 9.88 18.74
C GLN A 125 -19.77 11.31 19.22
N ARG A 126 -18.57 11.81 18.91
CA ARG A 126 -18.09 13.11 19.40
C ARG A 126 -18.53 14.29 18.56
N LEU A 127 -18.72 14.11 17.25
CA LEU A 127 -19.06 15.20 16.32
C LEU A 127 -20.34 15.97 16.72
N PRO A 128 -21.45 15.33 17.11
CA PRO A 128 -22.65 16.06 17.58
C PRO A 128 -22.40 16.86 18.85
N ILE A 129 -21.54 16.34 19.75
CA ILE A 129 -21.18 17.03 20.99
C ILE A 129 -20.35 18.26 20.67
N TRP A 130 -19.31 18.13 19.83
CA TRP A 130 -18.47 19.24 19.39
C TRP A 130 -19.27 20.37 18.75
N GLN A 131 -20.20 20.03 17.86
CA GLN A 131 -21.08 21.00 17.19
C GLN A 131 -22.04 21.71 18.17
N SER A 132 -22.35 21.10 19.33
CA SER A 132 -23.23 21.69 20.34
C SER A 132 -22.54 22.67 21.31
N ILE A 133 -21.21 22.73 21.31
CA ILE A 133 -20.47 23.57 22.26
C ILE A 133 -20.54 25.04 21.84
N ILE A 134 -21.11 25.88 22.71
CA ILE A 134 -21.07 27.33 22.61
C ILE A 134 -19.98 27.86 23.54
N ASP A 135 -19.12 28.71 23.01
CA ASP A 135 -18.11 29.40 23.80
C ASP A 135 -18.78 30.42 24.75
N PRO A 136 -18.63 30.26 26.07
CA PRO A 136 -19.28 31.14 27.03
C PRO A 136 -18.66 32.54 27.11
N GLU A 137 -17.46 32.79 26.57
CA GLU A 137 -16.84 34.13 26.54
C GLU A 137 -17.45 35.04 25.48
N ILE A 138 -17.78 34.46 24.33
CA ILE A 138 -18.14 35.22 23.13
C ILE A 138 -19.52 34.84 22.55
N GLY A 139 -20.17 33.81 23.10
CA GLY A 139 -21.49 33.35 22.69
C GLY A 139 -21.55 32.74 21.29
N ARG A 140 -20.41 32.22 20.77
CA ARG A 140 -20.30 31.67 19.40
C ARG A 140 -20.02 30.17 19.40
N PRO A 141 -20.39 29.43 18.34
CA PRO A 141 -20.09 27.99 18.25
C PRO A 141 -18.59 27.73 18.22
N TRP A 142 -18.08 27.00 19.21
CA TRP A 142 -16.65 26.69 19.32
C TRP A 142 -16.12 25.94 18.10
N PHE A 143 -16.92 25.01 17.56
CA PHE A 143 -16.49 24.12 16.49
C PHE A 143 -16.13 24.84 15.18
N THR A 144 -16.80 25.95 14.88
CA THR A 144 -16.63 26.72 13.64
C THR A 144 -15.88 28.03 13.85
N GLU A 145 -15.79 28.52 15.09
CA GLU A 145 -15.14 29.79 15.38
C GLU A 145 -13.62 29.72 15.16
N ARG A 146 -13.06 30.81 14.64
CA ARG A 146 -11.62 31.00 14.49
C ARG A 146 -11.11 31.95 15.56
N TYR A 147 -10.16 31.47 16.34
CA TYR A 147 -9.62 32.24 17.45
C TYR A 147 -8.23 32.76 17.12
N GLY A 148 -8.03 34.08 17.22
CA GLY A 148 -6.73 34.71 17.03
C GLY A 148 -6.09 34.45 15.65
N GLY A 149 -6.90 34.26 14.60
CA GLY A 149 -6.42 33.96 13.25
C GLY A 149 -6.02 32.50 12.99
N SER A 150 -6.22 31.60 13.96
CA SER A 150 -5.97 30.17 13.80
C SER A 150 -7.12 29.44 13.08
N SER A 151 -6.85 28.21 12.61
CA SER A 151 -7.87 27.31 12.07
C SER A 151 -8.91 26.94 13.14
N SER A 152 -10.18 26.87 12.74
CA SER A 152 -11.25 26.39 13.62
C SER A 152 -11.06 24.90 13.94
N ALA A 153 -11.71 24.41 15.00
CA ALA A 153 -11.67 23.00 15.36
C ALA A 153 -12.20 22.08 14.24
N SER A 154 -13.23 22.53 13.51
CA SER A 154 -13.74 21.87 12.30
C SER A 154 -12.70 21.79 11.19
N GLN A 155 -11.94 22.86 10.95
CA GLN A 155 -10.88 22.87 9.94
C GLN A 155 -9.71 21.95 10.33
N TYR A 156 -9.35 21.91 11.62
CA TYR A 156 -8.35 20.99 12.13
C TYR A 156 -8.80 19.53 12.03
N LEU A 157 -10.04 19.22 12.42
CA LEU A 157 -10.63 17.89 12.26
C LEU A 157 -10.61 17.46 10.79
N ALA A 158 -11.01 18.35 9.87
CA ALA A 158 -11.02 18.05 8.45
C ALA A 158 -9.61 17.76 7.89
N SER A 159 -8.61 18.60 8.20
CA SER A 159 -7.30 18.52 7.57
C SER A 159 -6.34 17.54 8.23
N SER A 160 -6.37 17.43 9.55
CA SER A 160 -5.39 16.65 10.32
C SER A 160 -5.90 15.28 10.72
N VAL A 161 -7.21 15.07 10.72
CA VAL A 161 -7.82 13.80 11.13
C VAL A 161 -8.57 13.16 9.97
N MET A 162 -9.57 13.84 9.39
CA MET A 162 -10.43 13.27 8.36
C MET A 162 -9.69 13.05 7.05
N ALA A 163 -8.80 13.95 6.61
CA ALA A 163 -8.02 13.73 5.39
C ALA A 163 -7.13 12.48 5.44
N PRO A 164 -6.26 12.27 6.45
CA PRO A 164 -5.48 11.05 6.55
C PRO A 164 -6.34 9.82 6.88
N LEU A 165 -7.40 9.95 7.68
CA LEU A 165 -8.35 8.87 7.97
C LEU A 165 -9.09 8.43 6.70
N ASN A 166 -9.53 9.35 5.86
CA ASN A 166 -10.19 9.04 4.59
C ASN A 166 -9.22 8.40 3.60
N ILE A 167 -7.94 8.79 3.61
CA ILE A 167 -6.90 8.07 2.85
C ILE A 167 -6.73 6.65 3.39
N ALA A 168 -6.71 6.46 4.72
CA ALA A 168 -6.58 5.15 5.35
C ALA A 168 -7.82 4.26 5.09
N ILE A 169 -9.04 4.77 5.24
CA ILE A 169 -10.31 4.11 4.87
C ILE A 169 -10.38 3.86 3.36
N ALA A 170 -9.82 4.77 2.56
CA ALA A 170 -9.65 4.55 1.14
C ALA A 170 -8.48 3.63 0.81
N THR A 171 -7.78 3.05 1.77
CA THR A 171 -6.93 1.87 1.57
C THR A 171 -7.56 0.60 2.17
N GLU A 172 -8.50 0.76 3.09
CA GLU A 172 -9.37 -0.29 3.64
C GLU A 172 -10.21 -0.94 2.53
N GLY A 173 -10.48 -2.25 2.63
CA GLY A 173 -11.35 -3.02 1.75
C GLY A 173 -10.85 -3.16 0.30
N LYS A 174 -9.58 -2.87 0.03
CA LYS A 174 -9.04 -2.82 -1.32
C LYS A 174 -8.01 -3.92 -1.54
N SER A 175 -8.03 -4.49 -2.74
CA SER A 175 -6.84 -5.17 -3.27
C SER A 175 -5.71 -4.17 -3.22
N ARG A 176 -4.62 -4.50 -2.52
CA ARG A 176 -3.47 -3.59 -2.43
C ARG A 176 -3.16 -3.08 -3.84
N PRO A 177 -3.00 -1.76 -4.05
CA PRO A 177 -2.83 -1.16 -5.38
C PRO A 177 -1.54 -1.57 -6.13
N GLN A 178 -0.90 -2.67 -5.71
CA GLN A 178 0.24 -3.29 -6.37
C GLN A 178 0.03 -4.78 -6.64
N ILE A 179 -1.07 -5.40 -6.17
CA ILE A 179 -1.38 -6.81 -6.42
C ILE A 179 -2.30 -6.90 -7.63
N ARG A 180 -1.70 -7.22 -8.79
CA ARG A 180 -2.41 -7.60 -10.02
C ARG A 180 -3.05 -8.97 -9.81
N LYS A 181 -4.34 -9.08 -10.14
CA LYS A 181 -5.18 -10.23 -9.81
C LYS A 181 -4.67 -11.54 -10.40
N TYR A 182 -4.27 -11.52 -11.67
CA TYR A 182 -3.74 -12.69 -12.36
C TYR A 182 -2.30 -12.47 -12.81
N ARG A 183 -1.50 -13.52 -12.70
CA ARG A 183 -0.12 -13.58 -13.21
C ARG A 183 0.12 -14.93 -13.88
N ALA A 184 0.85 -14.93 -14.98
CA ALA A 184 1.27 -16.14 -15.66
C ALA A 184 2.75 -16.05 -16.04
N ASN A 185 3.54 -17.02 -15.64
CA ASN A 185 4.95 -17.15 -15.94
C ASN A 185 5.18 -18.46 -16.70
N LEU A 186 5.58 -18.36 -17.96
CA LEU A 186 5.97 -19.49 -18.79
C LEU A 186 7.48 -19.43 -19.02
N SER A 187 8.19 -20.52 -18.85
CA SER A 187 9.58 -20.66 -19.31
C SER A 187 9.77 -21.97 -20.05
N THR A 188 10.56 -21.94 -21.11
CA THR A 188 10.80 -23.11 -21.96
C THR A 188 12.25 -23.13 -22.44
N SER A 189 12.81 -24.33 -22.56
CA SER A 189 14.12 -24.57 -23.16
C SER A 189 14.08 -25.83 -24.00
N TYR A 190 14.70 -25.75 -25.17
CA TYR A 190 14.81 -26.83 -26.12
C TYR A 190 16.27 -27.03 -26.55
N ARG A 191 16.78 -28.25 -26.38
CA ARG A 191 18.09 -28.66 -26.90
C ARG A 191 17.93 -29.09 -28.35
N LEU A 192 18.67 -28.48 -29.26
CA LEU A 192 18.58 -28.80 -30.69
C LEU A 192 19.00 -30.25 -31.01
N ALA A 193 19.65 -30.95 -30.07
CA ALA A 193 19.90 -32.39 -30.15
C ALA A 193 18.64 -33.25 -30.39
N GLY A 194 17.45 -32.75 -30.01
CA GLY A 194 16.18 -33.44 -30.27
C GLY A 194 15.58 -33.17 -31.66
N PHE A 195 16.16 -32.26 -32.44
CA PHE A 195 15.64 -31.84 -33.75
C PHE A 195 16.58 -32.18 -34.92
N THR A 196 17.89 -32.23 -34.69
CA THR A 196 18.86 -32.42 -35.77
C THR A 196 20.00 -33.35 -35.36
N GLU A 197 20.57 -34.04 -36.34
CA GLU A 197 21.78 -34.86 -36.17
C GLU A 197 23.09 -34.09 -36.43
N GLN A 198 23.02 -32.83 -36.87
CA GLN A 198 24.19 -32.01 -37.17
C GLN A 198 25.05 -31.75 -35.92
N THR A 199 26.31 -32.21 -35.93
CA THR A 199 27.21 -32.27 -34.76
C THR A 199 27.36 -30.94 -33.99
N ILE A 200 27.37 -29.82 -34.72
CA ILE A 200 27.47 -28.49 -34.12
C ILE A 200 26.12 -28.04 -33.56
N LEU A 201 25.04 -28.23 -34.31
CA LEU A 201 23.71 -27.77 -33.92
C LEU A 201 23.20 -28.50 -32.67
N LYS A 202 23.51 -29.81 -32.51
CA LYS A 202 23.12 -30.58 -31.30
C LYS A 202 23.61 -29.97 -29.98
N ARG A 203 24.66 -29.13 -30.03
CA ARG A 203 25.25 -28.47 -28.86
C ARG A 203 24.54 -27.18 -28.47
N PHE A 204 23.59 -26.71 -29.29
CA PHE A 204 22.80 -25.53 -28.99
C PHE A 204 21.57 -25.86 -28.15
N SER A 205 21.25 -24.94 -27.24
CA SER A 205 19.98 -24.87 -26.54
C SER A 205 19.36 -23.50 -26.79
N LEU A 206 18.09 -23.49 -27.15
CA LEU A 206 17.30 -22.28 -27.33
C LEU A 206 16.25 -22.25 -26.24
N GLY A 207 15.85 -21.06 -25.80
CA GLY A 207 14.76 -20.96 -24.85
C GLY A 207 14.31 -19.54 -24.63
N GLY A 208 13.30 -19.40 -23.78
CA GLY A 208 12.76 -18.11 -23.42
C GLY A 208 11.76 -18.21 -22.29
N ALA A 209 11.34 -17.03 -21.85
CA ALA A 209 10.34 -16.89 -20.82
C ALA A 209 9.36 -15.78 -21.17
N LEU A 210 8.10 -15.99 -20.81
CA LEU A 210 7.05 -14.99 -20.85
C LEU A 210 6.54 -14.78 -19.43
N ARG A 211 6.47 -13.52 -19.00
CA ARG A 211 5.83 -13.13 -17.74
C ARG A 211 4.72 -12.15 -18.07
N TRP A 212 3.49 -12.57 -17.82
CA TRP A 212 2.31 -11.76 -18.00
C TRP A 212 1.71 -11.39 -16.66
N GLU A 213 1.26 -10.15 -16.56
CA GLU A 213 0.56 -9.63 -15.39
C GLU A 213 -0.68 -8.86 -15.84
N ASP A 214 -1.83 -9.16 -15.22
CA ASP A 214 -3.11 -8.49 -15.53
C ASP A 214 -3.07 -7.00 -15.17
N LYS A 215 -4.07 -6.23 -15.58
CA LYS A 215 -4.27 -4.87 -15.09
C LYS A 215 -4.27 -4.82 -13.56
N GLY A 216 -3.70 -3.77 -13.01
CA GLY A 216 -3.59 -3.53 -11.58
C GLY A 216 -4.17 -2.18 -11.24
N ALA A 217 -4.96 -2.10 -10.17
CA ALA A 217 -5.42 -0.81 -9.67
C ALA A 217 -4.21 -0.08 -9.08
N ILE A 218 -3.87 1.11 -9.58
CA ILE A 218 -2.76 1.95 -9.09
C ILE A 218 -3.27 3.16 -8.28
N GLY A 219 -4.59 3.29 -8.13
CA GLY A 219 -5.22 4.39 -7.40
C GLY A 219 -6.73 4.28 -7.49
N TYR A 220 -7.44 5.29 -6.99
CA TYR A 220 -8.90 5.40 -7.04
C TYR A 220 -9.28 6.84 -7.30
N TYR A 221 -10.33 7.07 -8.09
CA TYR A 221 -10.83 8.41 -8.33
C TYR A 221 -11.45 9.01 -7.06
N GLY A 222 -11.46 10.34 -6.95
CA GLY A 222 -12.26 11.07 -5.96
C GLY A 222 -13.76 10.88 -6.17
N VAL A 223 -14.53 10.91 -5.08
CA VAL A 223 -16.00 11.03 -5.14
C VAL A 223 -16.38 12.44 -5.61
N GLU A 224 -15.68 13.45 -5.07
CA GLU A 224 -15.83 14.84 -5.46
C GLU A 224 -15.07 15.14 -6.77
N GLN A 225 -15.59 16.06 -7.59
CA GLN A 225 -14.94 16.50 -8.83
C GLN A 225 -14.39 17.92 -8.64
N LEU A 226 -13.21 18.20 -9.21
CA LEU A 226 -12.60 19.54 -9.18
C LEU A 226 -13.61 20.59 -9.71
N PRO A 227 -13.71 21.78 -9.09
CA PRO A 227 -12.76 22.42 -8.16
C PRO A 227 -12.97 22.14 -6.67
N ALA A 228 -13.85 21.21 -6.28
CA ALA A 228 -14.00 20.83 -4.87
C ALA A 228 -12.74 20.10 -4.35
N ILE A 229 -12.39 20.34 -3.09
CA ILE A 229 -11.35 19.57 -2.40
C ILE A 229 -11.85 18.13 -2.31
N ILE A 230 -11.13 17.21 -2.96
CA ILE A 230 -11.42 15.77 -2.90
C ILE A 230 -11.11 15.30 -1.49
N ALA A 231 -12.14 15.11 -0.68
CA ALA A 231 -12.02 14.64 0.69
C ALA A 231 -12.17 13.12 0.76
N THR A 232 -12.73 12.48 -0.26
CA THR A 232 -13.12 11.07 -0.25
C THR A 232 -12.75 10.37 -1.57
N LEU A 233 -12.23 9.15 -1.49
CA LEU A 233 -11.95 8.32 -2.68
C LEU A 233 -13.10 7.34 -2.94
N ASP A 234 -13.51 7.22 -4.19
CA ASP A 234 -14.52 6.26 -4.64
C ASP A 234 -13.92 4.86 -4.78
N ARG A 235 -14.29 3.95 -3.85
CA ARG A 235 -13.83 2.55 -3.86
C ARG A 235 -14.28 1.79 -5.12
N ASN A 236 -15.39 2.19 -5.74
CA ASN A 236 -15.94 1.49 -6.90
C ASN A 236 -15.34 1.98 -8.23
N ARG A 237 -14.50 3.03 -8.20
CA ARG A 237 -13.84 3.61 -9.38
C ARG A 237 -12.31 3.58 -9.27
N PRO A 238 -11.69 2.38 -9.38
CA PRO A 238 -10.23 2.25 -9.43
C PRO A 238 -9.63 2.84 -10.72
N VAL A 239 -8.45 3.42 -10.58
CA VAL A 239 -7.56 3.82 -11.68
C VAL A 239 -6.68 2.62 -12.02
N TYR A 240 -6.76 2.09 -13.24
CA TYR A 240 -6.02 0.90 -13.64
C TYR A 240 -4.78 1.25 -14.46
N ASP A 241 -3.64 0.64 -14.11
CA ASP A 241 -2.57 0.41 -15.06
C ASP A 241 -2.92 -0.81 -15.93
N LYS A 242 -2.54 -0.76 -17.20
CA LYS A 242 -2.81 -1.82 -18.17
C LYS A 242 -2.11 -3.14 -17.80
N ALA A 243 -2.50 -4.21 -18.47
CA ALA A 243 -1.78 -5.48 -18.41
C ALA A 243 -0.41 -5.34 -19.09
N HIS A 244 0.59 -6.06 -18.60
CA HIS A 244 1.95 -6.07 -19.16
C HIS A 244 2.40 -7.48 -19.49
N LEU A 245 3.22 -7.59 -20.53
CA LEU A 245 3.88 -8.82 -20.95
C LEU A 245 5.38 -8.54 -21.04
N TYR A 246 6.17 -9.41 -20.43
CA TYR A 246 7.63 -9.40 -20.49
C TYR A 246 8.12 -10.65 -21.21
N ALA A 247 8.94 -10.47 -22.24
CA ALA A 247 9.54 -11.57 -23.00
C ALA A 247 11.06 -11.57 -22.86
N ASP A 248 11.60 -12.73 -22.50
CA ASP A 248 13.03 -13.00 -22.39
C ASP A 248 13.38 -14.17 -23.32
N ALA A 249 14.58 -14.18 -23.89
CA ALA A 249 15.09 -15.31 -24.67
C ALA A 249 16.55 -15.59 -24.39
N PHE A 250 17.00 -16.80 -24.73
CA PHE A 250 18.41 -17.14 -24.71
C PHE A 250 18.78 -18.13 -25.80
N VAL A 251 20.07 -18.11 -26.12
CA VAL A 251 20.77 -19.16 -26.88
C VAL A 251 22.02 -19.55 -26.11
N ALA A 252 22.24 -20.85 -25.94
CA ALA A 252 23.42 -21.40 -25.31
C ALA A 252 24.09 -22.41 -26.23
N TYR A 253 25.41 -22.46 -26.22
CA TYR A 253 26.24 -23.43 -26.93
C TYR A 253 27.17 -24.12 -25.95
N ARG A 254 27.08 -25.45 -25.84
CA ARG A 254 27.90 -26.26 -24.93
C ARG A 254 28.94 -27.06 -25.72
N THR A 255 30.21 -26.84 -25.42
CA THR A 255 31.34 -27.56 -26.01
C THR A 255 32.30 -28.03 -24.94
N ARG A 256 33.35 -28.75 -25.35
CA ARG A 256 34.50 -29.04 -24.49
C ARG A 256 35.78 -28.54 -25.12
N LEU A 257 36.72 -28.09 -24.29
CA LEU A 257 38.08 -27.67 -24.65
C LEU A 257 39.12 -28.62 -24.05
N TYR A 258 40.38 -28.45 -24.43
CA TYR A 258 41.53 -29.24 -23.93
C TYR A 258 41.34 -30.75 -24.02
N THR A 259 41.04 -31.26 -25.22
CA THR A 259 40.82 -32.71 -25.45
C THR A 259 39.75 -33.27 -24.51
N ASN A 260 38.60 -32.59 -24.45
CA ASN A 260 37.45 -32.95 -23.63
C ASN A 260 37.62 -32.83 -22.10
N LYS A 261 38.67 -32.18 -21.61
CA LYS A 261 38.90 -32.01 -20.16
C LYS A 261 38.10 -30.88 -19.53
N VAL A 262 37.83 -29.80 -20.26
CA VAL A 262 37.13 -28.62 -19.71
C VAL A 262 35.80 -28.44 -20.41
N GLY A 263 34.70 -28.46 -19.65
CA GLY A 263 33.37 -28.14 -20.16
C GLY A 263 33.24 -26.63 -20.35
N VAL A 264 32.69 -26.19 -21.48
CA VAL A 264 32.48 -24.76 -21.75
C VAL A 264 31.04 -24.54 -22.21
N THR A 265 30.35 -23.61 -21.55
CA THR A 265 29.04 -23.12 -21.98
C THR A 265 29.12 -21.64 -22.31
N VAL A 266 28.82 -21.29 -23.55
CA VAL A 266 28.68 -19.91 -24.02
C VAL A 266 27.20 -19.61 -24.14
N GLN A 267 26.70 -18.57 -23.46
CA GLN A 267 25.28 -18.24 -23.46
C GLN A 267 25.06 -16.75 -23.68
N LEU A 268 24.12 -16.42 -24.57
CA LEU A 268 23.58 -15.10 -24.75
C LEU A 268 22.14 -15.10 -24.24
N ASN A 269 21.84 -14.24 -23.27
CA ASN A 269 20.50 -13.97 -22.80
C ASN A 269 20.09 -12.56 -23.26
N VAL A 270 18.84 -12.42 -23.67
CA VAL A 270 18.23 -11.13 -23.95
C VAL A 270 17.01 -10.99 -23.05
N ARG A 271 17.04 -10.00 -22.16
CA ARG A 271 15.94 -9.68 -21.26
C ARG A 271 15.10 -8.54 -21.80
N ASN A 272 13.80 -8.56 -21.54
CA ASN A 272 12.84 -7.54 -21.97
C ASN A 272 12.94 -7.25 -23.48
N LEU A 273 12.87 -8.29 -24.31
CA LEU A 273 13.05 -8.23 -25.76
C LEU A 273 12.24 -7.14 -26.46
N GLN A 274 11.05 -6.85 -25.93
CA GLN A 274 10.07 -5.91 -26.45
C GLN A 274 10.15 -4.49 -25.86
N GLU A 275 10.98 -4.25 -24.84
CA GLU A 275 11.04 -2.94 -24.16
C GLU A 275 12.14 -2.04 -24.72
N GLY A 276 11.77 -0.78 -25.00
CA GLY A 276 12.71 0.30 -25.34
C GLY A 276 13.17 1.11 -24.12
N GLY A 277 12.73 0.74 -22.93
CA GLY A 277 12.87 1.53 -21.71
C GLY A 277 11.72 2.52 -21.56
N ARG A 278 11.12 2.58 -20.37
CA ARG A 278 9.99 3.48 -20.09
C ARG A 278 9.76 3.69 -18.61
N LEU A 279 9.08 4.79 -18.28
CA LEU A 279 8.46 4.97 -16.98
C LEU A 279 7.10 4.28 -17.00
N GLN A 280 6.85 3.44 -15.99
CA GLN A 280 5.56 2.81 -15.78
C GLN A 280 4.91 3.38 -14.53
N PRO A 281 3.68 3.92 -14.61
CA PRO A 281 2.99 4.41 -13.44
C PRO A 281 2.68 3.26 -12.48
N VAL A 282 2.94 3.48 -11.20
CA VAL A 282 2.66 2.54 -10.10
C VAL A 282 1.70 3.11 -9.07
N SER A 283 1.43 4.42 -9.14
CA SER A 283 0.45 5.09 -8.30
C SER A 283 -0.18 6.29 -9.01
N ALA A 284 -1.42 6.61 -8.66
CA ALA A 284 -2.18 7.74 -9.21
C ALA A 284 -2.85 8.60 -8.14
N TYR A 285 -2.96 9.89 -8.42
CA TYR A 285 -3.76 10.86 -7.67
C TYR A 285 -5.27 10.59 -7.83
N PRO A 286 -6.13 11.20 -6.99
CA PRO A 286 -7.59 11.05 -7.07
C PRO A 286 -8.24 11.59 -8.35
N ASP A 287 -7.52 12.38 -9.14
CA ASP A 287 -7.94 12.83 -10.48
C ASP A 287 -7.54 11.83 -11.60
N GLY A 288 -6.87 10.73 -11.23
CA GLY A 288 -6.37 9.70 -12.14
C GLY A 288 -4.99 9.99 -12.75
N SER A 289 -4.41 11.17 -12.49
CA SER A 289 -3.07 11.48 -12.98
C SER A 289 -2.00 10.70 -12.20
N PRO A 290 -0.95 10.15 -12.84
CA PRO A 290 0.00 9.32 -12.13
C PRO A 290 0.94 10.16 -11.25
N ASN A 291 1.19 9.70 -10.02
CA ASN A 291 2.02 10.39 -9.02
C ASN A 291 3.28 9.62 -8.61
N GLY A 292 3.43 8.38 -9.08
CA GLY A 292 4.61 7.57 -8.82
C GLY A 292 4.86 6.62 -9.99
N TYR A 293 6.14 6.42 -10.29
CA TYR A 293 6.60 5.65 -11.43
C TYR A 293 7.69 4.67 -11.04
N ARG A 294 7.74 3.52 -11.71
CA ARG A 294 8.91 2.64 -11.75
C ARG A 294 9.58 2.71 -13.11
N ILE A 295 10.88 2.50 -13.14
CA ILE A 295 11.65 2.38 -14.38
C ILE A 295 11.54 0.93 -14.87
N ILE A 296 11.18 0.77 -16.13
CA ILE A 296 11.31 -0.49 -16.86
C ILE A 296 12.58 -0.38 -17.69
N ASP A 297 13.53 -1.27 -17.43
CA ASP A 297 14.77 -1.31 -18.16
C ASP A 297 14.52 -1.57 -19.65
N PRO A 298 15.26 -0.89 -20.55
CA PRO A 298 15.28 -1.28 -21.94
C PRO A 298 15.80 -2.71 -22.09
N ARG A 299 15.63 -3.29 -23.28
CA ARG A 299 16.22 -4.57 -23.65
C ARG A 299 17.70 -4.68 -23.26
N GLN A 300 18.04 -5.72 -22.49
CA GLN A 300 19.39 -5.99 -22.01
C GLN A 300 19.98 -7.23 -22.67
N PHE A 301 21.24 -7.16 -23.09
CA PHE A 301 22.00 -8.28 -23.63
C PHE A 301 23.04 -8.73 -22.60
N ILE A 302 23.01 -10.01 -22.24
CA ILE A 302 23.89 -10.60 -21.24
C ILE A 302 24.62 -11.77 -21.88
N PHE A 303 25.92 -11.60 -22.08
CA PHE A 303 26.80 -12.65 -22.57
C PHE A 303 27.54 -13.28 -21.40
N THR A 304 27.56 -14.61 -21.34
CA THR A 304 28.18 -15.36 -20.25
C THR A 304 28.96 -16.54 -20.82
N VAL A 305 30.18 -16.73 -20.32
CA VAL A 305 31.00 -17.91 -20.60
C VAL A 305 31.27 -18.60 -19.27
N THR A 306 30.90 -19.87 -19.17
CA THR A 306 31.09 -20.70 -17.98
C THR A 306 32.05 -21.83 -18.29
N PHE A 307 33.03 -22.05 -17.41
CA PHE A 307 34.00 -23.14 -17.50
C PHE A 307 33.76 -24.13 -16.36
N GLU A 308 33.67 -25.42 -16.70
CA GLU A 308 33.57 -26.54 -15.76
C GLU A 308 34.91 -27.30 -15.80
N LEU A 309 35.65 -27.27 -14.68
CA LEU A 309 36.99 -27.85 -14.51
C LEU A 309 36.96 -29.27 -13.94
#